data_AF-A0A950DCZ4-F1
#
_entry.id   AF-A0A950DCZ4-F1
#
_cell.length_a   1.000
_cell.length_b   1.000
_cell.length_c   1.000
_cell.angle_alpha   90.00
_cell.angle_beta   90.00
_cell.angle_gamma   90.00
#
_symmetry.space_group_name_H-M   'P 1'
#
loop_
_entity.id
_entity.type
_entity.pdbx_description
1 polymer ?
#
loop_
_entity_poly.entity_id
_entity_poly.type
_entity_poly.pdbx_seq_one_letter_code
_entity_poly.pdbx_strand_id
1 'polypeptide(L)'
;MSIAAAPAASSRSDWKRWPRTEAFIDRLIDRGLEGSGFAADLAGRMIRETGTPLKVWVDHLVVSGSGKLAGTMAALGYERQPMAYSVGVPVYAHPGGVFPRIALVPSSAGSDEDGVVTVGNLAVKVESVAAFSRAHDLGLEILGYPEGPYRTARVRGERTDLVVVERRGYLGFEPFPGELAREGRMRPHAARDALAARDLWLARRRRFDDDAEGFDVTE
;
A
#
# COMPACT_ATOMS: atom_id res chain seq x y z
N MET A 1 28.78 -14.10 36.65
CA MET A 1 27.47 -13.91 36.00
C MET A 1 27.59 -14.45 34.58
N SER A 2 26.84 -15.50 34.25
CA SER A 2 26.87 -16.14 32.93
C SER A 2 25.90 -15.41 32.01
N ILE A 3 26.38 -14.85 30.91
CA ILE A 3 25.53 -14.22 29.89
C ILE A 3 24.95 -15.36 29.05
N ALA A 4 23.64 -15.56 29.15
CA ALA A 4 22.93 -16.51 28.32
C ALA A 4 23.10 -16.12 26.84
N ALA A 5 23.69 -17.01 26.05
CA ALA A 5 23.78 -16.84 24.61
C ALA A 5 22.37 -16.81 24.01
N ALA A 6 22.09 -15.80 23.17
CA ALA A 6 20.87 -15.74 22.39
C ALA A 6 20.75 -17.03 21.55
N PRO A 7 19.55 -17.65 21.45
CA PRO A 7 19.38 -18.83 20.63
C PRO A 7 19.72 -18.50 19.17
N ALA A 8 20.54 -19.36 18.55
CA ALA A 8 20.94 -19.23 17.17
C ALA A 8 19.70 -19.14 16.27
N ALA A 9 19.51 -18.00 15.61
CA ALA A 9 18.46 -17.83 14.63
C ALA A 9 18.67 -18.84 13.49
N SER A 10 17.68 -19.71 13.28
CA SER A 10 17.60 -20.56 12.10
C SER A 10 17.65 -19.68 10.85
N SER A 11 18.76 -19.74 10.11
CA SER A 11 19.06 -18.91 8.95
C SER A 11 18.35 -19.35 7.66
N ARG A 12 17.34 -20.22 7.76
CA ARG A 12 16.65 -20.77 6.59
C ARG A 12 15.48 -19.86 6.20
N SER A 13 15.77 -18.90 5.32
CA SER A 13 14.71 -18.15 4.64
C SER A 13 14.04 -19.07 3.62
N ASP A 14 12.88 -19.63 3.98
CA ASP A 14 12.07 -20.47 3.08
C ASP A 14 11.31 -19.58 2.07
N TRP A 15 12.05 -19.04 1.10
CA TRP A 15 11.46 -18.31 -0.03
C TRP A 15 10.59 -19.26 -0.87
N LYS A 16 9.28 -19.17 -0.68
CA LYS A 16 8.28 -19.96 -1.38
C LYS A 16 7.60 -19.14 -2.48
N ARG A 17 7.29 -19.78 -3.61
CA ARG A 17 6.43 -19.18 -4.66
C ARG A 17 4.96 -19.37 -4.31
N TRP A 18 4.14 -18.38 -4.65
CA TRP A 18 2.70 -18.35 -4.34
C TRP A 18 1.82 -18.19 -5.59
N PRO A 19 1.90 -19.09 -6.58
CA PRO A 19 1.23 -18.91 -7.88
C PRO A 19 -0.30 -18.86 -7.77
N ARG A 20 -0.90 -19.59 -6.82
CA ARG A 20 -2.35 -19.54 -6.57
C ARG A 20 -2.78 -18.18 -6.01
N THR A 21 -1.98 -17.64 -5.08
CA THR A 21 -2.20 -16.31 -4.50
C THR A 21 -2.03 -15.23 -5.56
N GLU A 22 -0.96 -15.30 -6.36
CA GLU A 22 -0.74 -14.39 -7.49
C GLU A 22 -1.91 -14.40 -8.47
N ALA A 23 -2.36 -15.57 -8.91
CA ALA A 23 -3.50 -15.68 -9.83
C ALA A 23 -4.81 -15.12 -9.23
N PHE A 24 -5.01 -15.28 -7.92
CA PHE A 24 -6.17 -14.70 -7.23
C PHE A 24 -6.08 -13.17 -7.19
N ILE A 25 -4.91 -12.61 -6.88
CA ILE A 25 -4.69 -11.16 -6.85
C ILE A 25 -4.81 -10.54 -8.25
N ASP A 26 -4.23 -11.18 -9.27
CA ASP A 26 -4.37 -10.73 -10.66
C ASP A 26 -5.85 -10.64 -11.05
N ARG A 27 -6.67 -11.66 -10.73
CA ARG A 27 -8.13 -11.60 -10.97
C ARG A 27 -8.83 -10.46 -10.24
N LEU A 28 -8.44 -10.15 -9.00
CA LEU A 28 -9.03 -9.02 -8.28
C LEU A 28 -8.64 -7.68 -8.90
N ILE A 29 -7.39 -7.54 -9.34
CA ILE A 29 -6.91 -6.33 -10.00
C ILE A 29 -7.64 -6.15 -11.34
N ASP A 30 -7.75 -7.20 -12.14
CA ASP A 30 -8.46 -7.19 -13.42
C ASP A 30 -9.93 -6.76 -13.23
N ARG A 31 -10.63 -7.32 -12.23
CA ARG A 31 -11.99 -6.87 -11.88
C ARG A 31 -12.06 -5.41 -11.47
N GLY A 32 -11.06 -4.92 -10.76
CA GLY A 32 -10.98 -3.51 -10.38
C GLY A 32 -10.76 -2.60 -11.59
N LEU A 33 -9.94 -3.02 -12.56
CA LEU A 33 -9.73 -2.30 -13.82
C LEU A 33 -10.98 -2.30 -14.69
N GLU A 34 -11.70 -3.43 -14.79
CA GLU A 34 -13.01 -3.53 -15.46
C GLU A 34 -14.10 -2.65 -14.81
N GLY A 35 -13.89 -2.23 -13.56
CA GLY A 35 -14.80 -1.35 -12.83
C GLY A 35 -14.47 0.14 -12.94
N SER A 36 -13.36 0.51 -13.61
CA SER A 36 -12.86 1.88 -13.70
C SER A 36 -12.21 2.17 -15.06
N GLY A 37 -12.91 2.88 -15.94
CA GLY A 37 -12.37 3.28 -17.24
C GLY A 37 -11.06 4.06 -17.14
N PHE A 38 -10.95 4.96 -16.16
CA PHE A 38 -9.73 5.71 -15.89
C PHE A 38 -8.57 4.80 -15.43
N ALA A 39 -8.82 3.85 -14.52
CA ALA A 39 -7.77 2.93 -14.07
C ALA A 39 -7.30 2.00 -15.20
N ALA A 40 -8.21 1.56 -16.06
CA ALA A 40 -7.88 0.74 -17.22
C ALA A 40 -7.00 1.49 -18.24
N ASP A 41 -7.32 2.75 -18.56
CA ASP A 41 -6.47 3.57 -19.43
C ASP A 41 -5.09 3.81 -18.80
N LEU A 42 -5.07 4.16 -17.51
CA LEU A 42 -3.83 4.32 -16.76
C LEU A 42 -2.98 3.05 -16.82
N ALA A 43 -3.57 1.88 -16.57
CA ALA A 43 -2.87 0.60 -16.65
C ALA A 43 -2.25 0.37 -18.03
N GLY A 44 -2.99 0.65 -19.11
CA GLY A 44 -2.49 0.54 -20.48
C GLY A 44 -1.32 1.49 -20.76
N ARG A 45 -1.38 2.70 -20.22
CA ARG A 45 -0.33 3.73 -20.36
C ARG A 45 0.94 3.40 -19.58
N MET A 46 0.82 2.89 -18.36
CA MET A 46 1.98 2.60 -17.50
C MET A 46 2.99 1.65 -18.16
N ILE A 47 2.53 0.60 -18.87
CA ILE A 47 3.46 -0.30 -19.59
C ILE A 47 4.29 0.49 -20.61
N ARG A 48 3.66 1.41 -21.34
CA ARG A 48 4.31 2.16 -22.41
C ARG A 48 5.18 3.30 -21.88
N GLU A 49 4.73 3.97 -20.83
CA GLU A 49 5.35 5.18 -20.29
C GLU A 49 6.43 4.87 -19.24
N THR A 50 6.29 3.78 -18.48
CA THR A 50 7.19 3.44 -17.36
C THR A 50 7.80 2.05 -17.46
N GLY A 51 7.38 1.22 -18.42
CA GLY A 51 7.84 -0.16 -18.55
C GLY A 51 7.37 -1.09 -17.43
N THR A 52 6.44 -0.65 -16.56
CA THR A 52 5.98 -1.40 -15.40
C THR A 52 4.45 -1.53 -15.37
N PRO A 53 3.91 -2.72 -15.05
CA PRO A 53 2.47 -2.91 -14.98
C PRO A 53 1.84 -2.34 -13.72
N LEU A 54 0.63 -1.78 -13.83
CA LEU A 54 -0.10 -1.18 -12.70
C LEU A 54 -0.17 -2.12 -11.50
N LYS A 55 -0.25 -3.44 -11.72
CA LYS A 55 -0.32 -4.45 -10.66
C LYS A 55 0.85 -4.39 -9.67
N VAL A 56 2.05 -3.96 -10.08
CA VAL A 56 3.20 -3.82 -9.16
C VAL A 56 3.15 -2.53 -8.33
N TRP A 57 2.22 -1.62 -8.65
CA TRP A 57 2.00 -0.36 -7.95
C TRP A 57 0.80 -0.41 -6.99
N VAL A 58 0.06 -1.52 -6.95
CA VAL A 58 -1.13 -1.64 -6.11
C VAL A 58 -0.73 -1.65 -4.63
N ASP A 59 -1.22 -0.68 -3.86
CA ASP A 59 -1.02 -0.58 -2.40
C ASP A 59 -1.95 -1.56 -1.67
N HIS A 60 -3.24 -1.51 -2.01
CA HIS A 60 -4.26 -2.36 -1.41
C HIS A 60 -5.51 -2.45 -2.30
N LEU A 61 -6.39 -3.38 -1.96
CA LEU A 61 -7.72 -3.56 -2.56
C LEU A 61 -8.78 -3.47 -1.45
N VAL A 62 -9.93 -2.87 -1.75
CA VAL A 62 -11.12 -2.98 -0.90
C VAL A 62 -12.11 -3.89 -1.60
N VAL A 63 -12.32 -5.07 -1.05
CA VAL A 63 -13.09 -6.14 -1.67
C VAL A 63 -14.31 -6.43 -0.82
N SER A 64 -15.49 -6.37 -1.44
CA SER A 64 -16.71 -6.88 -0.82
C SER A 64 -16.81 -8.37 -1.05
N GLY A 65 -17.13 -9.14 -0.01
CA GLY A 65 -17.23 -10.59 -0.12
C GLY A 65 -18.17 -11.24 0.88
N SER A 66 -18.56 -12.47 0.55
CA SER A 66 -19.35 -13.33 1.43
C SER A 66 -18.48 -13.90 2.56
N GLY A 67 -19.12 -14.60 3.51
CA GLY A 67 -18.41 -15.26 4.61
C GLY A 67 -17.34 -16.27 4.15
N LYS A 68 -17.40 -16.75 2.90
CA LYS A 68 -16.40 -17.66 2.32
C LYS A 68 -15.06 -16.98 2.06
N LEU A 69 -15.04 -15.68 1.72
CA LEU A 69 -13.84 -14.99 1.25
C LEU A 69 -12.72 -14.98 2.29
N ALA A 70 -13.04 -14.85 3.58
CA ALA A 70 -12.04 -14.94 4.64
C ALA A 70 -11.34 -16.31 4.67
N GLY A 71 -12.08 -17.40 4.45
CA GLY A 71 -11.52 -18.75 4.35
C GLY A 71 -10.65 -18.94 3.10
N THR A 72 -11.10 -18.40 1.96
CA THR A 72 -10.31 -18.38 0.71
C THR A 72 -8.97 -17.66 0.91
N MET A 73 -9.00 -16.46 1.49
CA MET A 73 -7.78 -15.69 1.79
C MET A 73 -6.83 -16.46 2.72
N ALA A 74 -7.36 -17.06 3.79
CA ALA A 74 -6.54 -17.87 4.70
C ALA A 74 -5.87 -19.05 3.98
N ALA A 75 -6.60 -19.76 3.11
CA ALA A 75 -6.04 -20.85 2.30
C ALA A 75 -4.97 -20.39 1.31
N LEU A 76 -5.02 -19.12 0.87
CA LEU A 76 -4.02 -18.47 0.03
C LEU A 76 -2.84 -17.86 0.81
N GLY A 77 -2.80 -18.04 2.13
CA GLY A 77 -1.71 -17.56 2.98
C GLY A 77 -1.87 -16.12 3.49
N TYR A 78 -3.03 -15.50 3.32
CA TYR A 78 -3.33 -14.20 3.91
C TYR A 78 -3.68 -14.32 5.39
N GLU A 79 -3.16 -13.39 6.19
CA GLU A 79 -3.39 -13.32 7.63
C GLU A 79 -4.05 -12.00 8.01
N ARG A 80 -5.02 -12.07 8.93
CA ARG A 80 -5.70 -10.89 9.47
C ARG A 80 -4.70 -10.04 10.26
N GLN A 81 -4.68 -8.75 9.97
CA GLN A 81 -3.80 -7.78 10.60
C GLN A 81 -4.44 -7.19 11.86
N PRO A 82 -3.65 -6.70 12.83
CA PRO A 82 -4.15 -6.02 14.02
C PRO A 82 -4.69 -4.60 13.74
N MET A 83 -4.72 -4.18 12.46
CA MET A 83 -5.26 -2.90 12.01
C MET A 83 -6.54 -3.09 11.19
N ALA A 84 -7.34 -2.04 11.08
CA ALA A 84 -8.55 -2.01 10.26
C ALA A 84 -8.43 -0.95 9.16
N TYR A 85 -9.16 -1.14 8.06
CA TYR A 85 -9.21 -0.16 6.97
C TYR A 85 -10.13 1.02 7.34
N SER A 86 -11.26 0.67 7.95
CA SER A 86 -12.22 1.57 8.57
C SER A 86 -12.91 0.80 9.71
N VAL A 87 -13.79 1.45 10.46
CA VAL A 87 -14.53 0.81 11.55
C VAL A 87 -15.20 -0.48 11.05
N GLY A 88 -14.85 -1.62 11.65
CA GLY A 88 -15.42 -2.93 11.32
C GLY A 88 -14.91 -3.59 10.04
N VAL A 89 -13.97 -3.00 9.29
CA VAL A 89 -13.45 -3.56 8.04
C VAL A 89 -12.05 -4.16 8.26
N PRO A 90 -11.93 -5.50 8.41
CA PRO A 90 -10.66 -6.16 8.67
C PRO A 90 -9.72 -6.07 7.46
N VAL A 91 -8.43 -5.95 7.74
CA VAL A 91 -7.36 -5.96 6.75
C VAL A 91 -6.60 -7.27 6.82
N TYR A 92 -6.26 -7.81 5.65
CA TYR A 92 -5.46 -9.01 5.49
C TYR A 92 -4.17 -8.68 4.73
N ALA A 93 -3.06 -9.28 5.16
CA ALA A 93 -1.78 -9.18 4.47
C ALA A 93 -1.15 -10.57 4.36
N HIS A 94 -0.34 -10.78 3.33
CA HIS A 94 0.34 -12.04 3.10
C HIS A 94 1.80 -11.95 3.61
N PRO A 95 2.21 -12.70 4.65
CA PRO A 95 3.54 -12.56 5.24
C PRO A 95 4.66 -13.16 4.36
N GLY A 96 4.32 -14.12 3.50
CA GLY A 96 5.29 -14.85 2.67
C GLY A 96 5.59 -14.24 1.30
N GLY A 97 5.11 -13.03 0.99
CA GLY A 97 5.28 -12.41 -0.33
C GLY A 97 4.84 -10.94 -0.37
N VAL A 98 5.28 -10.21 -1.39
CA VAL A 98 4.90 -8.80 -1.60
C VAL A 98 3.60 -8.75 -2.40
N PHE A 99 2.49 -9.03 -1.74
CA PHE A 99 1.15 -8.88 -2.30
C PHE A 99 0.42 -7.67 -1.70
N PRO A 100 -0.52 -7.05 -2.45
CA PRO A 100 -1.35 -5.99 -1.90
C PRO A 100 -2.12 -6.45 -0.66
N ARG A 101 -2.36 -5.51 0.26
CA ARG A 101 -3.28 -5.74 1.38
C ARG A 101 -4.71 -5.80 0.87
N ILE A 102 -5.55 -6.58 1.54
CA ILE A 102 -6.98 -6.68 1.22
C ILE A 102 -7.80 -6.22 2.41
N ALA A 103 -8.60 -5.18 2.23
CA ALA A 103 -9.65 -4.79 3.16
C ALA A 103 -10.94 -5.50 2.77
N LEU A 104 -11.48 -6.32 3.67
CA LEU A 104 -12.67 -7.15 3.41
C LEU A 104 -13.93 -6.47 3.95
N VAL A 105 -14.83 -6.05 3.05
CA VAL A 105 -16.15 -5.54 3.39
C VAL A 105 -17.16 -6.69 3.35
N PRO A 106 -17.79 -7.07 4.48
CA PRO A 106 -18.79 -8.14 4.47
C PRO A 106 -19.99 -7.80 3.58
N SER A 107 -20.44 -8.77 2.78
CA SER A 107 -21.62 -8.64 1.93
C SER A 107 -22.42 -9.95 1.91
N SER A 108 -23.75 -9.82 1.84
CA SER A 108 -24.68 -10.95 1.70
C SER A 108 -25.18 -11.14 0.26
N ALA A 109 -24.67 -10.36 -0.69
CA ALA A 109 -25.01 -10.51 -2.11
C ALA A 109 -24.41 -11.79 -2.70
N GLY A 110 -24.87 -12.16 -3.90
CA GLY A 110 -24.30 -13.28 -4.64
C GLY A 110 -22.81 -13.09 -4.86
N SER A 111 -22.01 -14.11 -4.49
CA SER A 111 -20.56 -14.13 -4.66
C SER A 111 -20.14 -15.21 -5.64
N ASP A 112 -18.93 -15.09 -6.16
CA ASP A 112 -18.30 -16.15 -6.96
C ASP A 112 -17.81 -17.34 -6.11
N GLU A 113 -17.10 -18.27 -6.75
CA GLU A 113 -16.52 -19.45 -6.11
C GLU A 113 -15.50 -19.13 -5.00
N ASP A 114 -14.81 -17.99 -5.08
CA ASP A 114 -13.83 -17.56 -4.09
C ASP A 114 -14.48 -16.75 -2.95
N GLY A 115 -15.77 -16.43 -3.07
CA GLY A 115 -16.52 -15.62 -2.12
C GLY A 115 -16.45 -14.11 -2.40
N VAL A 116 -15.93 -13.70 -3.55
CA VAL A 116 -15.82 -12.29 -3.96
C VAL A 116 -17.15 -11.82 -4.56
N VAL A 117 -17.63 -10.66 -4.12
CA VAL A 117 -18.82 -9.99 -4.67
C VAL A 117 -18.39 -8.89 -5.63
N THR A 118 -17.55 -7.96 -5.16
CA THR A 118 -17.05 -6.84 -5.98
C THR A 118 -15.74 -6.27 -5.43
N VAL A 119 -14.99 -5.59 -6.29
CA VAL A 119 -13.83 -4.78 -5.91
C VAL A 119 -14.28 -3.32 -5.88
N GLY A 120 -14.46 -2.77 -4.69
CA GLY A 120 -14.96 -1.41 -4.51
C GLY A 120 -13.88 -0.36 -4.75
N ASN A 121 -12.66 -0.62 -4.27
CA ASN A 121 -11.52 0.27 -4.48
C ASN A 121 -10.31 -0.52 -4.99
N LEU A 122 -9.66 0.02 -6.02
CA LEU A 122 -8.32 -0.35 -6.45
C LEU A 122 -7.37 0.77 -6.04
N ALA A 123 -6.46 0.53 -5.10
CA ALA A 123 -5.57 1.57 -4.61
C ALA A 123 -4.16 1.43 -5.18
N VAL A 124 -3.62 2.52 -5.74
CA VAL A 124 -2.24 2.57 -6.27
C VAL A 124 -1.38 3.48 -5.42
N LYS A 125 -0.16 3.04 -5.12
CA LYS A 125 0.83 3.84 -4.41
C LYS A 125 1.49 4.81 -5.38
N VAL A 126 1.53 6.08 -4.99
CA VAL A 126 2.29 7.14 -5.65
C VAL A 126 3.26 7.80 -4.66
N GLU A 127 4.20 8.56 -5.21
CA GLU A 127 5.07 9.42 -4.40
C GLU A 127 4.34 10.66 -3.91
N SER A 128 3.50 11.26 -4.77
CA SER A 128 2.73 12.45 -4.46
C SER A 128 1.34 12.39 -5.09
N VAL A 129 0.30 12.44 -4.25
CA VAL A 129 -1.10 12.52 -4.70
C VAL A 129 -1.34 13.83 -5.46
N ALA A 130 -0.72 14.92 -5.02
CA ALA A 130 -0.85 16.22 -5.69
C ALA A 130 -0.21 16.20 -7.09
N ALA A 131 0.99 15.63 -7.22
CA ALA A 131 1.65 15.51 -8.52
C ALA A 131 0.85 14.60 -9.47
N PHE A 132 0.33 13.48 -8.97
CA PHE A 132 -0.57 12.61 -9.74
C PHE A 132 -1.80 13.36 -10.22
N SER A 133 -2.51 14.04 -9.31
CA SER A 133 -3.70 14.82 -9.67
C SER A 133 -3.42 15.87 -10.74
N ARG A 134 -2.27 16.54 -10.68
CA ARG A 134 -1.85 17.53 -11.68
C ARG A 134 -1.51 16.87 -13.02
N ALA A 135 -0.72 15.80 -13.01
CA ALA A 135 -0.24 15.14 -14.22
C ALA A 135 -1.38 14.57 -15.07
N HIS A 136 -2.50 14.24 -14.44
CA HIS A 136 -3.70 13.72 -15.08
C HIS A 136 -4.86 14.74 -15.18
N ASP A 137 -4.62 16.02 -14.81
CA ASP A 137 -5.61 17.11 -14.85
C ASP A 137 -6.93 16.79 -14.12
N LEU A 138 -6.84 16.24 -12.90
CA LEU A 138 -7.99 15.68 -12.19
C LEU A 138 -8.59 16.60 -11.12
N GLY A 139 -7.84 17.60 -10.64
CA GLY A 139 -8.31 18.50 -9.57
C GLY A 139 -8.80 17.82 -8.29
N LEU A 140 -8.16 16.72 -7.87
CA LEU A 140 -8.67 15.88 -6.78
C LEU A 140 -8.60 16.55 -5.40
N GLU A 141 -9.60 16.27 -4.56
CA GLU A 141 -9.54 16.55 -3.13
C GLU A 141 -8.57 15.58 -2.46
N ILE A 142 -7.57 16.13 -1.77
CA ILE A 142 -6.55 15.35 -1.06
C ILE A 142 -6.93 15.26 0.42
N LEU A 143 -7.15 14.04 0.88
CA LEU A 143 -7.38 13.74 2.29
C LEU A 143 -6.06 13.47 3.01
N GLY A 144 -5.95 14.02 4.22
CA GLY A 144 -4.79 13.90 5.11
C GLY A 144 -3.90 15.14 5.14
N TYR A 145 -3.08 15.24 6.18
CA TYR A 145 -2.22 16.42 6.37
C TYR A 145 -1.17 16.55 5.26
N PRO A 146 -0.75 17.78 4.89
CA PRO A 146 0.43 18.00 4.08
C PRO A 146 1.65 17.27 4.65
N GLU A 147 2.40 16.57 3.81
CA GLU A 147 3.51 15.68 4.21
C GLU A 147 3.15 14.62 5.26
N GLY A 148 1.86 14.34 5.43
CA GLY A 148 1.36 13.33 6.34
C GLY A 148 1.84 11.91 5.99
N PRO A 149 1.79 10.99 6.97
CA PRO A 149 2.21 9.61 6.81
C PRO A 149 1.34 8.81 5.83
N TYR A 150 0.08 9.22 5.68
CA TYR A 150 -0.88 8.65 4.74
C TYR A 150 -1.79 9.75 4.21
N ARG A 151 -1.77 9.91 2.89
CA ARG A 151 -2.61 10.86 2.16
C ARG A 151 -3.26 10.12 1.01
N THR A 152 -4.51 10.45 0.71
CA THR A 152 -5.22 9.79 -0.38
C THR A 152 -6.03 10.78 -1.18
N ALA A 153 -6.30 10.42 -2.42
CA ALA A 153 -7.36 11.03 -3.21
C ALA A 153 -8.08 9.94 -4.01
N ARG A 154 -9.26 10.27 -4.54
CA ARG A 154 -10.12 9.31 -5.18
C ARG A 154 -10.57 9.78 -6.55
N VAL A 155 -10.34 8.95 -7.56
CA VAL A 155 -10.96 9.07 -8.88
C VAL A 155 -12.16 8.13 -8.90
N ARG A 156 -13.35 8.69 -9.05
CA ARG A 156 -14.58 7.88 -9.10
C ARG A 156 -14.62 7.07 -10.39
N GLY A 157 -14.90 5.78 -10.26
CA GLY A 157 -15.14 4.90 -11.42
C GLY A 157 -16.61 4.50 -11.52
N GLU A 158 -16.89 3.63 -12.49
CA GLU A 158 -18.24 3.14 -12.77
C GLU A 158 -18.73 2.16 -11.69
N ARG A 159 -17.84 1.25 -11.26
CA ARG A 159 -18.08 0.25 -10.21
C ARG A 159 -16.97 0.20 -9.17
N THR A 160 -15.76 0.59 -9.58
CA THR A 160 -14.55 0.57 -8.76
C THR A 160 -13.94 1.95 -8.74
N ASP A 161 -13.71 2.51 -7.55
CA ASP A 161 -12.96 3.74 -7.41
C ASP A 161 -11.45 3.46 -7.51
N LEU A 162 -10.72 4.28 -8.27
CA LEU A 162 -9.25 4.30 -8.17
C LEU A 162 -8.87 5.19 -6.99
N VAL A 163 -8.17 4.63 -6.02
CA VAL A 163 -7.65 5.38 -4.86
C VAL A 163 -6.16 5.62 -5.05
N VAL A 164 -5.75 6.87 -5.07
CA VAL A 164 -4.36 7.26 -5.19
C VAL A 164 -3.80 7.44 -3.79
N VAL A 165 -2.72 6.73 -3.45
CA VAL A 165 -2.20 6.64 -2.09
C VAL A 165 -0.76 7.15 -2.01
N GLU A 166 -0.54 8.15 -1.19
CA GLU A 166 0.79 8.63 -0.80
C GLU A 166 1.04 8.18 0.65
N ARG A 167 2.09 7.37 0.84
CA ARG A 167 2.40 6.71 2.12
C ARG A 167 3.89 6.86 2.45
N ARG A 168 4.20 7.35 3.66
CA ARG A 168 5.56 7.57 4.19
C ARG A 168 5.81 6.69 5.42
N GLY A 169 6.14 5.42 5.21
CA GLY A 169 6.54 4.51 6.30
C GLY A 169 5.45 4.17 7.34
N TYR A 170 4.19 4.51 7.06
CA TYR A 170 3.04 4.11 7.87
C TYR A 170 2.31 2.95 7.20
N LEU A 171 1.72 2.03 7.95
CA LEU A 171 0.98 0.88 7.40
C LEU A 171 -0.54 0.98 7.56
N GLY A 172 -1.05 1.88 8.41
CA GLY A 172 -2.49 2.07 8.62
C GLY A 172 -3.19 2.81 7.48
N PHE A 173 -4.46 3.17 7.68
CA PHE A 173 -5.34 3.72 6.65
C PHE A 173 -6.00 5.05 7.05
N GLU A 174 -5.64 5.59 8.21
CA GLU A 174 -6.16 6.83 8.74
C GLU A 174 -5.44 8.03 8.14
N PRO A 175 -6.13 8.91 7.40
CA PRO A 175 -5.51 10.12 6.84
C PRO A 175 -5.34 11.24 7.87
N PHE A 176 -6.08 11.18 8.98
CA PHE A 176 -6.15 12.18 10.05
C PHE A 176 -5.81 11.55 11.40
N PRO A 177 -5.64 12.33 12.49
CA PRO A 177 -5.18 11.87 13.80
C PRO A 177 -5.83 10.56 14.28
N GLY A 178 -5.04 9.50 14.25
CA GLY A 178 -5.33 8.19 14.83
C GLY A 178 -4.24 7.80 15.84
N GLU A 179 -3.89 6.52 15.91
CA GLU A 179 -2.84 6.04 16.82
C GLU A 179 -1.50 6.78 16.65
N LEU A 180 -1.13 7.15 15.42
CA LEU A 180 0.08 7.94 15.15
C LEU A 180 0.09 9.33 15.78
N ALA A 181 -1.07 9.99 15.90
CA ALA A 181 -1.14 11.26 16.61
C ALA A 181 -0.98 11.05 18.12
N ARG A 182 -1.53 9.95 18.66
CA ARG A 182 -1.34 9.53 20.06
C ARG A 182 0.13 9.20 20.37
N GLU A 183 0.86 8.65 19.40
CA GLU A 183 2.31 8.40 19.47
C GLU A 183 3.16 9.66 19.22
N GLY A 184 2.56 10.84 18.99
CA GLY A 184 3.29 12.08 18.73
C GLY A 184 3.98 12.13 17.35
N ARG A 185 3.62 11.23 16.43
CA ARG A 185 4.19 11.12 15.08
C ARG A 185 3.48 12.01 14.06
N MET A 186 2.37 12.64 14.44
CA MET A 186 1.65 13.64 13.63
C MET A 186 1.59 15.00 14.35
N ARG A 187 2.69 15.42 14.98
CA ARG A 187 2.82 16.76 15.59
C ARG A 187 2.71 17.86 14.52
N PRO A 188 2.26 19.08 14.87
CA PRO A 188 2.13 20.19 13.92
C PRO A 188 3.42 20.49 13.11
N HIS A 189 4.59 20.22 13.68
CA HIS A 189 5.88 20.43 13.01
C HIS A 189 6.37 19.21 12.20
N ALA A 190 5.66 18.08 12.21
CA ALA A 190 6.10 16.85 11.54
C ALA A 190 6.32 17.07 10.03
N ALA A 191 5.48 17.89 9.37
CA ALA A 191 5.67 18.24 7.97
C ALA A 191 6.96 19.05 7.73
N ARG A 192 7.24 20.04 8.59
CA ARG A 192 8.48 20.82 8.56
C ARG A 192 9.69 19.90 8.77
N ASP A 193 9.62 19.02 9.76
CA ASP A 193 10.72 18.13 10.11
C ASP A 193 10.98 17.10 9.00
N ALA A 194 9.93 16.61 8.33
CA ALA A 194 10.06 15.75 7.14
C ALA A 194 10.71 16.47 5.95
N LEU A 195 10.32 17.73 5.69
CA LEU A 195 10.96 18.55 4.65
C LEU A 195 12.44 18.82 4.98
N ALA A 196 12.75 19.17 6.23
CA ALA A 196 14.12 19.37 6.68
C ALA A 196 14.98 18.10 6.54
N ALA A 197 14.44 16.93 6.90
CA ALA A 197 15.12 15.65 6.71
C ALA A 197 15.36 15.35 5.21
N ARG A 198 14.38 15.63 4.34
CA ARG A 198 14.53 15.51 2.89
C ARG A 198 15.62 16.45 2.35
N ASP A 199 15.65 17.70 2.81
CA ASP A 199 16.64 18.67 2.37
C ASP A 199 18.06 18.24 2.78
N LEU A 200 18.24 17.77 4.01
CA LEU A 200 19.50 17.18 4.47
C LEU A 200 19.93 16.00 3.59
N TRP A 201 19.02 15.08 3.26
CA TRP A 201 19.31 13.92 2.42
C TRP A 201 19.67 14.29 0.97
N LEU A 202 18.96 15.27 0.40
CA LEU A 202 19.17 15.71 -0.98
C LEU A 202 20.44 16.55 -1.13
N ALA A 203 20.75 17.40 -0.16
CA ALA A 203 21.92 18.27 -0.16
C ALA A 203 23.23 17.54 0.18
N ARG A 204 23.15 16.28 0.66
CA ARG A 204 24.33 15.49 1.01
C ARG A 204 25.29 15.33 -0.19
N ARG A 205 26.59 15.51 0.04
CA ARG A 205 27.65 15.16 -0.92
C ARG A 205 27.58 13.66 -1.22
N ARG A 206 27.51 13.31 -2.51
CA ARG A 206 27.43 11.91 -2.99
C ARG A 206 28.65 11.45 -3.76
N ARG A 207 29.52 12.39 -4.14
CA ARG A 207 30.76 12.11 -4.88
C ARG A 207 31.94 12.39 -3.97
N PHE A 208 32.65 11.34 -3.65
CA PHE A 208 33.88 11.34 -2.86
C PHE A 208 35.00 10.80 -3.75
N ASP A 209 36.24 11.10 -3.40
CA ASP A 209 37.39 10.59 -4.15
C ASP A 209 37.68 9.12 -3.77
N ASP A 210 37.23 8.71 -2.59
CA ASP A 210 37.27 7.34 -2.06
C ASP A 210 35.89 6.92 -1.52
N ASP A 211 35.49 5.68 -1.77
CA ASP A 211 34.20 5.13 -1.32
C ASP A 211 34.13 5.05 0.21
N ALA A 212 35.27 4.79 0.89
CA ALA A 212 35.33 4.71 2.35
C ALA A 212 34.92 6.03 3.03
N GLU A 213 35.39 7.16 2.49
CA GLU A 213 34.99 8.51 2.94
C GLU A 213 33.47 8.72 2.82
N GLY A 214 32.87 8.16 1.76
CA GLY A 214 31.43 8.22 1.56
C GLY A 214 30.63 7.51 2.65
N PHE A 215 31.14 6.40 3.20
CA PHE A 215 30.48 5.67 4.30
C PHE A 215 30.60 6.42 5.63
N ASP A 216 31.77 6.97 5.96
CA ASP A 216 32.03 7.67 7.23
C ASP A 216 31.17 8.93 7.40
N VAL A 217 30.80 9.61 6.32
CA VAL A 217 29.94 10.81 6.34
C VAL A 217 28.45 10.47 6.57
N THR A 218 28.11 9.18 6.79
CA THR A 218 26.73 8.68 6.92
C THR A 218 26.29 8.44 8.37
N GLU A 219 27.22 8.32 9.31
CA GLU A 219 26.98 8.08 10.75
C GLU A 219 26.99 9.38 11.57
#